data_AF-A0A956YWD3-F1
#
_entry.id   AF-A0A956YWD3-F1
#
_cell.length_a   1.000
_cell.length_b   1.000
_cell.length_c   1.000
_cell.angle_alpha   90.00
_cell.angle_beta   90.00
_cell.angle_gamma   90.00
#
_symmetry.space_group_name_H-M   'P 1'
#
loop_
_entity.id
_entity.type
_entity.pdbx_description
1 polymer ?
#
loop_
_entity_poly.entity_id
_entity_poly.type
_entity_poly.pdbx_seq_one_letter_code
_entity_poly.pdbx_strand_id
1 'polypeptide(L)'
;MKLRPSVFFAVLFFLLACILAVIAYDRSNTLDSQRAQFATERTEIALQMQAFEDSATQGAETQTAQETQAADTLAGVRSAASTLQAGALATRAGLRSSLDNADATIVQGAANAATLAAEAQAAEHAFAATSTAQADQLAAAQTAIASAATQAMGTAESMATQQAAGATLEADLAAAQTQIAVMAANPPTPRPSVSATPSLDEARPLAEVAAGQLLYIDNFDDDGRPPLEIADAGTGRVEDGQLVLTTLDQPQREMTLLTQGTITDALIEIEIAVETCSERSLLLLEIRDDENGSNGYAMGVNCTYNLWGVFKRTQGQIERLTTQAISRTDIDSGATHVLSVEAREATFTLYLDGERLGSISDETYAEGTIGFTLVADSAAIVKLDNLRAWTLVAPAADATATPQAVDSRVARDAFLAQLPTTIEAGDRRWRVQGEPSLDLDGPDLASAAIRIDDVDTGVRAGIIVIYSIDTQTLRTIIDSAETELQIERFEESPADFPEPNIFGSGRDGLDAWWVQDNAVVRVTIIDTDSATEADLLALARALRDMIGSE
;
A
#
# COMPACT_ATOMS: atom_id res chain seq x y z
N MET A 1 132.79 -119.26 20.83
CA MET A 1 133.46 -118.77 22.06
C MET A 1 132.42 -118.02 22.89
N LYS A 2 132.13 -118.48 24.12
CA LYS A 2 131.29 -117.75 25.11
C LYS A 2 131.96 -116.40 25.40
N LEU A 3 131.36 -115.30 24.92
CA LEU A 3 131.80 -113.94 25.23
C LEU A 3 130.88 -113.31 26.28
N ARG A 4 131.53 -112.54 27.15
CA ARG A 4 131.16 -112.24 28.53
C ARG A 4 130.09 -111.14 28.64
N PRO A 5 129.24 -111.18 29.69
CA PRO A 5 128.15 -110.21 29.91
C PRO A 5 128.59 -108.74 30.07
N SER A 6 129.88 -108.45 30.22
CA SER A 6 130.41 -107.09 30.33
C SER A 6 130.51 -106.32 29.00
N VAL A 7 130.51 -107.00 27.84
CA VAL A 7 130.57 -106.34 26.51
C VAL A 7 129.17 -105.94 26.04
N PHE A 8 128.14 -106.67 26.44
CA PHE A 8 126.75 -106.39 26.06
C PHE A 8 126.22 -105.10 26.72
N PHE A 9 126.61 -104.84 27.97
CA PHE A 9 126.21 -103.60 28.66
C PHE A 9 126.89 -102.35 28.11
N ALA A 10 128.15 -102.42 27.66
CA ALA A 10 128.84 -101.27 27.07
C ALA A 10 128.24 -100.86 25.71
N VAL A 11 127.86 -101.84 24.87
CA VAL A 11 127.22 -101.59 23.57
C VAL A 11 125.78 -101.06 23.76
N LEU A 12 125.04 -101.59 24.73
CA LEU A 12 123.69 -101.11 25.05
C LEU A 12 123.71 -99.67 25.61
N PHE A 13 124.68 -99.33 26.45
CA PHE A 13 124.81 -97.98 27.00
C PHE A 13 125.21 -96.96 25.92
N PHE A 14 126.07 -97.35 24.98
CA PHE A 14 126.47 -96.49 23.87
C PHE A 14 125.31 -96.27 22.89
N LEU A 15 124.54 -97.32 22.58
CA LEU A 15 123.31 -97.20 21.79
C LEU A 15 122.25 -96.34 22.48
N LEU A 16 122.06 -96.48 23.80
CA LEU A 16 121.12 -95.67 24.55
C LEU A 16 121.55 -94.19 24.61
N ALA A 17 122.85 -93.91 24.76
CA ALA A 17 123.39 -92.55 24.73
C ALA A 17 123.24 -91.91 23.34
N CYS A 18 123.47 -92.67 22.26
CA CYS A 18 123.24 -92.18 20.90
C CYS A 18 121.74 -91.93 20.61
N ILE A 19 120.85 -92.81 21.09
CA ILE A 19 119.40 -92.63 20.94
C ILE A 19 118.94 -91.39 21.73
N LEU A 20 119.43 -91.18 22.95
CA LEU A 20 119.10 -90.00 23.75
C LEU A 20 119.66 -88.70 23.14
N ALA A 21 120.84 -88.73 22.52
CA ALA A 21 121.41 -87.58 21.82
C ALA A 21 120.63 -87.23 20.54
N VAL A 22 120.15 -88.22 19.78
CA VAL A 22 119.31 -88.01 18.60
C VAL A 22 117.93 -87.49 19.01
N ILE A 23 117.32 -88.03 20.08
CA ILE A 23 116.04 -87.53 20.60
C ILE A 23 116.16 -86.09 21.14
N ALA A 24 117.27 -85.75 21.79
CA ALA A 24 117.52 -84.39 22.28
C ALA A 24 117.76 -83.39 21.13
N TYR A 25 118.47 -83.80 20.08
CA TYR A 25 118.72 -82.98 18.89
C TYR A 25 117.43 -82.75 18.08
N ASP A 26 116.62 -83.80 17.89
CA ASP A 26 115.34 -83.73 17.19
C ASP A 26 114.32 -82.87 17.96
N ARG A 27 114.26 -83.00 19.30
CA ARG A 27 113.43 -82.11 20.15
C ARG A 27 113.88 -80.65 20.12
N SER A 28 115.18 -80.37 20.08
CA SER A 28 115.68 -78.99 20.01
C SER A 28 115.28 -78.33 18.69
N ASN A 29 115.50 -79.00 17.56
CA ASN A 29 115.14 -78.47 16.25
C ASN A 29 113.62 -78.33 16.07
N THR A 30 112.83 -79.25 16.66
CA THR A 30 111.37 -79.17 16.62
C THR A 30 110.84 -78.01 17.47
N LEU A 31 111.43 -77.76 18.65
CA LEU A 31 111.04 -76.64 19.52
C LEU A 31 111.45 -75.28 18.94
N ASP A 32 112.62 -75.19 18.31
CA ASP A 32 113.06 -73.95 17.67
C ASP A 32 112.24 -73.65 16.40
N SER A 33 111.87 -74.68 15.63
CA SER A 33 110.92 -74.56 14.51
C SER A 33 109.54 -74.11 14.99
N GLN A 34 109.00 -74.71 16.06
CA GLN A 34 107.72 -74.30 16.64
C GLN A 34 107.77 -72.88 17.21
N ARG A 35 108.87 -72.48 17.86
CA ARG A 35 109.04 -71.10 18.37
C ARG A 35 109.12 -70.08 17.24
N ALA A 36 109.81 -70.39 16.14
CA ALA A 36 109.85 -69.54 14.96
C ALA A 36 108.46 -69.44 14.31
N GLN A 37 107.72 -70.55 14.24
CA GLN A 37 106.35 -70.57 13.71
C GLN A 37 105.41 -69.73 14.59
N PHE A 38 105.44 -69.90 15.92
CA PHE A 38 104.64 -69.09 16.84
C PHE A 38 105.04 -67.60 16.82
N ALA A 39 106.31 -67.27 16.65
CA ALA A 39 106.74 -65.88 16.50
C ALA A 39 106.20 -65.26 15.20
N THR A 40 106.16 -66.05 14.13
CA THR A 40 105.60 -65.64 12.82
C THR A 40 104.09 -65.46 12.93
N GLU A 41 103.37 -66.44 13.49
CA GLU A 41 101.92 -66.38 13.69
C GLU A 41 101.52 -65.22 14.63
N ARG A 42 102.29 -64.94 15.70
CA ARG A 42 102.02 -63.78 16.56
C ARG A 42 102.22 -62.46 15.83
N THR A 43 103.19 -62.38 14.93
CA THR A 43 103.43 -61.18 14.12
C THR A 43 102.32 -61.00 13.08
N GLU A 44 101.86 -62.09 12.47
CA GLU A 44 100.74 -62.08 11.53
C GLU A 44 99.43 -61.71 12.22
N ILE A 45 99.14 -62.25 13.40
CA ILE A 45 97.97 -61.86 14.20
C ILE A 45 98.06 -60.39 14.63
N ALA A 46 99.23 -59.91 15.04
CA ALA A 46 99.40 -58.50 15.40
C ALA A 46 99.17 -57.57 14.19
N LEU A 47 99.64 -57.96 12.99
CA LEU A 47 99.39 -57.21 11.76
C LEU A 47 97.91 -57.27 11.33
N GLN A 48 97.25 -58.41 11.51
CA GLN A 48 95.81 -58.53 11.24
C GLN A 48 94.97 -57.72 12.24
N MET A 49 95.35 -57.68 13.51
CA MET A 49 94.71 -56.82 14.52
C MET A 49 94.94 -55.34 14.22
N GLN A 50 96.15 -54.95 13.86
CA GLN A 50 96.46 -53.58 13.44
C GLN A 50 95.63 -53.18 12.21
N ALA A 51 95.57 -54.04 11.19
CA ALA A 51 94.76 -53.78 9.99
C ALA A 51 93.25 -53.69 10.31
N PHE A 52 92.77 -54.47 11.28
CA PHE A 52 91.39 -54.38 11.75
C PHE A 52 91.12 -53.08 12.52
N GLU A 53 92.02 -52.65 13.40
CA GLU A 53 91.92 -51.37 14.12
C GLU A 53 91.97 -50.17 13.15
N ASP A 54 92.86 -50.20 12.16
CA ASP A 54 92.95 -49.18 11.12
C ASP A 54 91.67 -49.15 10.27
N SER A 55 91.15 -50.33 9.89
CA SER A 55 89.89 -50.43 9.14
C SER A 55 88.67 -49.97 9.95
N ALA A 56 88.62 -50.27 11.24
CA ALA A 56 87.56 -49.81 12.14
C ALA A 56 87.61 -48.29 12.35
N THR A 57 88.82 -47.74 12.49
CA THR A 57 89.03 -46.28 12.61
C THR A 57 88.63 -45.56 11.33
N GLN A 58 89.06 -46.05 10.17
CA GLN A 58 88.68 -45.50 8.88
C GLN A 58 87.16 -45.61 8.64
N GLY A 59 86.52 -46.68 9.08
CA GLY A 59 85.07 -46.85 9.07
C GLY A 59 84.35 -45.81 9.94
N ALA A 60 84.84 -45.56 11.15
CA ALA A 60 84.27 -44.57 12.07
C ALA A 60 84.44 -43.13 11.57
N GLU A 61 85.60 -42.79 10.99
CA GLU A 61 85.83 -41.49 10.37
C GLU A 61 84.93 -41.28 9.14
N THR A 62 84.77 -42.32 8.30
CA THR A 62 83.87 -42.28 7.14
C THR A 62 82.42 -42.11 7.57
N GLN A 63 81.99 -42.83 8.61
CA GLN A 63 80.64 -42.69 9.17
C GLN A 63 80.41 -41.28 9.74
N THR A 64 81.38 -40.75 10.50
CA THR A 64 81.29 -39.39 11.06
C THR A 64 81.22 -38.32 9.97
N ALA A 65 82.00 -38.48 8.88
CA ALA A 65 81.96 -37.59 7.73
C ALA A 65 80.61 -37.67 6.99
N GLN A 66 80.05 -38.88 6.83
CA GLN A 66 78.73 -39.07 6.24
C GLN A 66 77.61 -38.47 7.10
N GLU A 67 77.67 -38.64 8.43
CA GLU A 67 76.71 -38.04 9.36
C GLU A 67 76.79 -36.50 9.35
N THR A 68 78.01 -35.95 9.28
CA THR A 68 78.22 -34.49 9.15
C THR A 68 77.66 -33.97 7.82
N GLN A 69 77.96 -34.64 6.70
CA GLN A 69 77.43 -34.28 5.39
C GLN A 69 75.90 -34.37 5.33
N ALA A 70 75.31 -35.38 5.98
CA ALA A 70 73.86 -35.54 6.09
C ALA A 70 73.24 -34.41 6.94
N ALA A 71 73.88 -34.03 8.06
CA ALA A 71 73.45 -32.93 8.90
C ALA A 71 73.49 -31.58 8.16
N ASP A 72 74.57 -31.31 7.42
CA ASP A 72 74.70 -30.10 6.60
C ASP A 72 73.68 -30.06 5.46
N THR A 73 73.45 -31.20 4.80
CA THR A 73 72.41 -31.32 3.76
C THR A 73 71.03 -31.05 4.35
N LEU A 74 70.72 -31.61 5.53
CA LEU A 74 69.45 -31.39 6.22
C LEU A 74 69.29 -29.93 6.65
N ALA A 75 70.35 -29.27 7.12
CA ALA A 75 70.35 -27.85 7.44
C ALA A 75 70.09 -26.99 6.19
N GLY A 76 70.73 -27.31 5.07
CA GLY A 76 70.50 -26.68 3.77
C GLY A 76 69.05 -26.83 3.29
N VAL A 77 68.48 -28.03 3.39
CA VAL A 77 67.08 -28.30 3.04
C VAL A 77 66.12 -27.52 3.94
N ARG A 78 66.37 -27.47 5.26
CA ARG A 78 65.56 -26.67 6.19
C ARG A 78 65.62 -25.17 5.88
N SER A 79 66.81 -24.66 5.55
CA SER A 79 66.99 -23.26 5.15
C SER A 79 66.22 -22.94 3.85
N ALA A 80 66.34 -23.79 2.83
CA ALA A 80 65.60 -23.65 1.58
C ALA A 80 64.08 -23.73 1.79
N ALA A 81 63.60 -24.67 2.61
CA ALA A 81 62.19 -24.80 2.97
C ALA A 81 61.68 -23.54 3.70
N SER A 82 62.45 -22.99 4.64
CA SER A 82 62.07 -21.75 5.33
C SER A 82 61.99 -20.54 4.40
N THR A 83 62.90 -20.47 3.41
CA THR A 83 62.91 -19.41 2.40
C THR A 83 61.69 -19.53 1.47
N LEU A 84 61.35 -20.74 1.03
CA LEU A 84 60.15 -21.01 0.23
C LEU A 84 58.88 -20.70 1.02
N GLN A 85 58.82 -21.05 2.30
CA GLN A 85 57.68 -20.74 3.17
C GLN A 85 57.51 -19.22 3.34
N ALA A 86 58.59 -18.49 3.57
CA ALA A 86 58.55 -17.03 3.66
C ALA A 86 58.10 -16.38 2.34
N GLY A 87 58.60 -16.88 1.20
CA GLY A 87 58.17 -16.44 -0.13
C GLY A 87 56.68 -16.69 -0.37
N ALA A 88 56.18 -17.88 -0.05
CA ALA A 88 54.76 -18.22 -0.19
C ALA A 88 53.86 -17.35 0.69
N LEU A 89 54.28 -17.03 1.92
CA LEU A 89 53.57 -16.11 2.81
C LEU A 89 53.54 -14.67 2.26
N ALA A 90 54.66 -14.20 1.71
CA ALA A 90 54.73 -12.88 1.07
C ALA A 90 53.82 -12.81 -0.18
N THR A 91 53.82 -13.83 -1.03
CA THR A 91 52.92 -13.93 -2.19
C THR A 91 51.45 -13.95 -1.75
N ARG A 92 51.12 -14.72 -0.71
CA ARG A 92 49.75 -14.78 -0.16
C ARG A 92 49.30 -13.42 0.38
N ALA A 93 50.18 -12.70 1.08
CA ALA A 93 49.89 -11.35 1.58
C ALA A 93 49.68 -10.36 0.42
N GLY A 94 50.51 -10.43 -0.63
CA GLY A 94 50.35 -9.62 -1.84
C GLY A 94 49.02 -9.88 -2.55
N LEU A 95 48.65 -11.15 -2.75
CA LEU A 95 47.37 -11.52 -3.36
C LEU A 95 46.17 -11.07 -2.54
N ARG A 96 46.25 -11.17 -1.20
CA ARG A 96 45.18 -10.67 -0.33
C ARG A 96 45.02 -9.16 -0.44
N SER A 97 46.13 -8.42 -0.43
CA SER A 97 46.10 -6.97 -0.66
C SER A 97 45.52 -6.59 -2.03
N SER A 98 45.84 -7.34 -3.09
CA SER A 98 45.23 -7.14 -4.41
C SER A 98 43.73 -7.44 -4.42
N LEU A 99 43.29 -8.47 -3.70
CA LEU A 99 41.86 -8.81 -3.58
C LEU A 99 41.10 -7.72 -2.81
N ASP A 100 41.64 -7.26 -1.68
CA ASP A 100 41.04 -6.19 -0.87
C ASP A 100 40.89 -4.88 -1.69
N ASN A 101 41.89 -4.55 -2.53
CA ASN A 101 41.82 -3.41 -3.45
C ASN A 101 40.78 -3.60 -4.57
N ALA A 102 40.62 -4.82 -5.08
CA ALA A 102 39.61 -5.13 -6.09
C ALA A 102 38.19 -5.02 -5.50
N ASP A 103 37.96 -5.54 -4.29
CA ASP A 103 36.70 -5.43 -3.57
C ASP A 103 36.34 -3.96 -3.31
N ALA A 104 37.29 -3.14 -2.86
CA ALA A 104 37.08 -1.71 -2.67
C ALA A 104 36.68 -0.99 -3.99
N THR A 105 37.29 -1.39 -5.12
CA THR A 105 36.94 -0.84 -6.44
C THR A 105 35.54 -1.26 -6.89
N ILE A 106 35.15 -2.50 -6.63
CA ILE A 106 33.81 -3.02 -6.94
C ILE A 106 32.75 -2.31 -6.09
N VAL A 107 32.98 -2.14 -4.79
CA VAL A 107 32.08 -1.42 -3.88
C VAL A 107 31.92 0.04 -4.32
N GLN A 108 33.02 0.72 -4.68
CA GLN A 108 32.94 2.08 -5.20
C GLN A 108 32.18 2.15 -6.54
N GLY A 109 32.38 1.17 -7.43
CA GLY A 109 31.64 1.06 -8.69
C GLY A 109 30.13 0.88 -8.48
N ALA A 110 29.74 0.03 -7.52
CA ALA A 110 28.35 -0.18 -7.15
C ALA A 110 27.71 1.08 -6.55
N ALA A 111 28.44 1.81 -5.69
CA ALA A 111 27.97 3.08 -5.14
C ALA A 111 27.76 4.14 -6.25
N ASN A 112 28.70 4.26 -7.18
CA ASN A 112 28.56 5.18 -8.32
C ASN A 112 27.37 4.80 -9.22
N ALA A 113 27.15 3.50 -9.46
CA ALA A 113 26.01 3.02 -10.24
C ALA A 113 24.66 3.31 -9.54
N ALA A 114 24.59 3.15 -8.22
CA ALA A 114 23.42 3.50 -7.43
C ALA A 114 23.12 5.01 -7.50
N THR A 115 24.14 5.86 -7.41
CA THR A 115 23.98 7.32 -7.58
C THR A 115 23.45 7.67 -8.97
N LEU A 116 24.01 7.08 -10.03
CA LEU A 116 23.54 7.32 -11.40
C LEU A 116 22.10 6.83 -11.62
N ALA A 117 21.71 5.71 -11.00
CA ALA A 117 20.33 5.22 -11.04
C ALA A 117 19.36 6.19 -10.33
N ALA A 118 19.75 6.70 -9.16
CA ALA A 118 18.96 7.70 -8.43
C ALA A 118 18.82 9.02 -9.21
N GLU A 119 19.90 9.49 -9.85
CA GLU A 119 19.86 10.68 -10.72
C GLU A 119 18.96 10.47 -11.95
N ALA A 120 19.00 9.27 -12.57
CA ALA A 120 18.13 8.93 -13.69
C ALA A 120 16.65 8.89 -13.29
N GLN A 121 16.34 8.29 -12.13
CA GLN A 121 14.99 8.24 -11.59
C GLN A 121 14.47 9.65 -11.24
N ALA A 122 15.32 10.50 -10.64
CA ALA A 122 14.96 11.90 -10.38
C ALA A 122 14.68 12.68 -11.67
N ALA A 123 15.46 12.44 -12.74
CA ALA A 123 15.22 13.05 -14.04
C ALA A 123 13.91 12.57 -14.69
N GLU A 124 13.56 11.29 -14.54
CA GLU A 124 12.30 10.72 -15.02
C GLU A 124 11.09 11.34 -14.29
N HIS A 125 11.15 11.45 -12.96
CA HIS A 125 10.12 12.14 -12.18
C HIS A 125 9.97 13.61 -12.56
N ALA A 126 11.09 14.32 -12.79
CA ALA A 126 11.05 15.72 -13.23
C ALA A 126 10.43 15.88 -14.63
N PHE A 127 10.72 14.93 -15.54
CA PHE A 127 10.10 14.90 -16.87
C PHE A 127 8.60 14.63 -16.78
N ALA A 128 8.17 13.64 -15.99
CA ALA A 128 6.77 13.31 -15.77
C ALA A 128 5.98 14.48 -15.16
N ALA A 129 6.55 15.17 -14.17
CA ALA A 129 5.96 16.36 -13.57
C ALA A 129 5.79 17.49 -14.60
N THR A 130 6.81 17.71 -15.45
CA THR A 130 6.74 18.72 -16.51
C THR A 130 5.68 18.39 -17.56
N SER A 131 5.59 17.12 -17.97
CA SER A 131 4.59 16.65 -18.93
C SER A 131 3.17 16.80 -18.39
N THR A 132 2.96 16.49 -17.11
CA THR A 132 1.66 16.65 -16.44
C THR A 132 1.26 18.13 -16.40
N ALA A 133 2.17 19.01 -15.97
CA ALA A 133 1.91 20.45 -15.96
C ALA A 133 1.58 21.03 -17.35
N GLN A 134 2.18 20.51 -18.43
CA GLN A 134 1.84 20.90 -19.80
C GLN A 134 0.46 20.39 -20.22
N ALA A 135 0.09 19.17 -19.83
CA ALA A 135 -1.24 18.62 -20.09
C ALA A 135 -2.33 19.44 -19.36
N ASP A 136 -2.09 19.81 -18.10
CA ASP A 136 -2.99 20.64 -17.31
C ASP A 136 -3.16 22.05 -17.92
N GLN A 137 -2.06 22.66 -18.39
CA GLN A 137 -2.13 23.94 -19.10
C GLN A 137 -2.93 23.84 -20.41
N LEU A 138 -2.79 22.75 -21.15
CA LEU A 138 -3.56 22.53 -22.38
C LEU A 138 -5.05 22.31 -22.07
N ALA A 139 -5.37 21.52 -21.06
CA ALA A 139 -6.74 21.29 -20.61
C ALA A 139 -7.40 22.60 -20.14
N ALA A 140 -6.69 23.39 -19.32
CA ALA A 140 -7.16 24.71 -18.88
C ALA A 140 -7.39 25.67 -20.06
N ALA A 141 -6.50 25.67 -21.06
CA ALA A 141 -6.67 26.46 -22.27
C ALA A 141 -7.89 26.02 -23.10
N GLN A 142 -8.13 24.71 -23.22
CA GLN A 142 -9.30 24.17 -23.91
C GLN A 142 -10.60 24.56 -23.20
N THR A 143 -10.64 24.47 -21.87
CA THR A 143 -11.79 24.90 -21.05
C THR A 143 -12.04 26.40 -21.20
N ALA A 144 -11.00 27.23 -21.20
CA ALA A 144 -11.12 28.67 -21.40
C ALA A 144 -11.69 29.02 -22.79
N ILE A 145 -11.26 28.31 -23.84
CA ILE A 145 -11.79 28.47 -25.20
C ILE A 145 -13.27 28.07 -25.26
N ALA A 146 -13.65 26.95 -24.65
CA ALA A 146 -15.04 26.48 -24.62
C ALA A 146 -15.97 27.44 -23.85
N SER A 147 -15.51 27.96 -22.71
CA SER A 147 -16.25 28.98 -21.94
C SER A 147 -16.41 30.28 -22.74
N ALA A 148 -15.35 30.77 -23.38
CA ALA A 148 -15.42 31.96 -24.23
C ALA A 148 -16.39 31.79 -25.42
N ALA A 149 -16.41 30.60 -26.05
CA ALA A 149 -17.36 30.29 -27.12
C ALA A 149 -18.81 30.29 -26.59
N THR A 150 -19.05 29.71 -25.40
CA THR A 150 -20.36 29.68 -24.75
C THR A 150 -20.85 31.09 -24.41
N GLN A 151 -19.98 31.93 -23.83
CA GLN A 151 -20.31 33.33 -23.54
C GLN A 151 -20.64 34.13 -24.82
N ALA A 152 -19.89 33.90 -25.90
CA ALA A 152 -20.16 34.54 -27.20
C ALA A 152 -21.52 34.11 -27.77
N MET A 153 -21.89 32.84 -27.63
CA MET A 153 -23.21 32.33 -28.04
C MET A 153 -24.33 32.92 -27.18
N GLY A 154 -24.18 32.93 -25.86
CA GLY A 154 -25.16 33.54 -24.95
C GLY A 154 -25.36 35.04 -25.20
N THR A 155 -24.28 35.76 -25.54
CA THR A 155 -24.37 37.17 -25.95
C THR A 155 -25.14 37.33 -27.27
N ALA A 156 -24.87 36.49 -28.26
CA ALA A 156 -25.58 36.52 -29.54
C ALA A 156 -27.08 36.21 -29.38
N GLU A 157 -27.41 35.25 -28.51
CA GLU A 157 -28.78 34.91 -28.18
C GLU A 157 -29.50 36.02 -27.40
N SER A 158 -28.84 36.64 -26.40
CA SER A 158 -29.43 37.77 -25.68
C SER A 158 -29.70 38.96 -26.60
N MET A 159 -28.81 39.23 -27.55
CA MET A 159 -29.01 40.27 -28.57
C MET A 159 -30.20 39.94 -29.48
N ALA A 160 -30.35 38.69 -29.90
CA ALA A 160 -31.50 38.24 -30.71
C ALA A 160 -32.82 38.35 -29.92
N THR A 161 -32.81 37.96 -28.65
CA THR A 161 -33.97 38.03 -27.75
C THR A 161 -34.34 39.47 -27.43
N GLN A 162 -33.39 40.38 -27.23
CA GLN A 162 -33.67 41.82 -27.08
C GLN A 162 -34.29 42.41 -28.36
N GLN A 163 -33.87 41.96 -29.54
CA GLN A 163 -34.46 42.37 -30.81
C GLN A 163 -35.91 41.87 -30.96
N ALA A 164 -36.19 40.63 -30.55
CA ALA A 164 -37.54 40.07 -30.56
C ALA A 164 -38.44 40.70 -29.48
N ALA A 165 -37.92 40.93 -28.28
CA ALA A 165 -38.62 41.60 -27.18
C ALA A 165 -38.96 43.05 -27.55
N GLY A 166 -38.09 43.77 -28.25
CA GLY A 166 -38.39 45.10 -28.78
C GLY A 166 -39.58 45.10 -29.73
N ALA A 167 -39.69 44.10 -30.61
CA ALA A 167 -40.82 43.94 -31.52
C ALA A 167 -42.12 43.51 -30.80
N THR A 168 -42.00 42.75 -29.71
CA THR A 168 -43.14 42.26 -28.91
C THR A 168 -43.67 43.35 -27.99
N LEU A 169 -42.79 44.16 -27.38
CA LEU A 169 -43.16 45.31 -26.55
C LEU A 169 -43.94 46.36 -27.35
N GLU A 170 -43.63 46.54 -28.63
CA GLU A 170 -44.38 47.43 -29.52
C GLU A 170 -45.80 46.90 -29.82
N ALA A 171 -45.97 45.58 -29.89
CA ALA A 171 -47.27 44.92 -30.03
C ALA A 171 -48.08 44.87 -28.72
N ASP A 172 -47.40 44.61 -27.59
CA ASP A 172 -48.00 44.53 -26.26
C ASP A 172 -48.39 45.91 -25.73
N LEU A 173 -47.67 46.97 -26.07
CA LEU A 173 -48.10 48.34 -25.73
C LEU A 173 -49.40 48.73 -26.45
N ALA A 174 -49.61 48.24 -27.68
CA ALA A 174 -50.87 48.40 -28.42
C ALA A 174 -52.00 47.52 -27.83
N ALA A 175 -51.69 46.31 -27.38
CA ALA A 175 -52.65 45.41 -26.72
C ALA A 175 -53.03 45.88 -25.30
N ALA A 176 -52.08 46.36 -24.51
CA ALA A 176 -52.29 46.89 -23.16
C ALA A 176 -53.14 48.16 -23.14
N GLN A 177 -53.02 49.04 -24.15
CA GLN A 177 -53.94 50.16 -24.35
C GLN A 177 -55.39 49.69 -24.57
N THR A 178 -55.58 48.48 -25.10
CA THR A 178 -56.90 47.87 -25.30
C THR A 178 -57.40 47.14 -24.03
N GLN A 179 -56.49 46.55 -23.25
CA GLN A 179 -56.82 45.79 -22.03
C GLN A 179 -57.08 46.66 -20.79
N ILE A 180 -56.43 47.84 -20.69
CA ILE A 180 -56.70 48.85 -19.65
C ILE A 180 -58.17 49.35 -19.74
N ALA A 181 -58.78 49.32 -20.93
CA ALA A 181 -60.20 49.63 -21.11
C ALA A 181 -61.15 48.50 -20.63
N VAL A 182 -60.66 47.27 -20.46
CA VAL A 182 -61.47 46.08 -20.09
C VAL A 182 -61.34 45.75 -18.60
N MET A 183 -60.18 45.97 -17.99
CA MET A 183 -59.94 45.67 -16.56
C MET A 183 -60.63 46.65 -15.60
N ALA A 184 -61.14 47.78 -16.08
CA ALA A 184 -62.00 48.67 -15.28
C ALA A 184 -63.39 48.06 -14.96
N ALA A 185 -63.72 46.86 -15.46
CA ALA A 185 -65.07 46.29 -15.37
C ALA A 185 -65.26 45.07 -14.45
N ASN A 186 -64.21 44.39 -13.95
CA ASN A 186 -64.39 43.21 -13.08
C ASN A 186 -63.24 43.01 -12.06
N PRO A 187 -63.50 43.10 -10.74
CA PRO A 187 -62.51 42.78 -9.70
C PRO A 187 -62.33 41.26 -9.52
N PRO A 188 -61.11 40.77 -9.22
CA PRO A 188 -60.85 39.34 -9.03
C PRO A 188 -61.38 38.80 -7.69
N THR A 189 -61.85 37.56 -7.75
CA THR A 189 -62.40 36.74 -6.66
C THR A 189 -61.29 36.22 -5.73
N PRO A 190 -61.53 36.03 -4.41
CA PRO A 190 -60.50 35.62 -3.45
C PRO A 190 -59.96 34.20 -3.70
N ARG A 191 -58.65 34.04 -3.57
CA ARG A 191 -57.88 32.77 -3.67
C ARG A 191 -58.09 31.92 -2.40
N PRO A 192 -58.14 30.57 -2.51
CA PRO A 192 -58.31 29.68 -1.36
C PRO A 192 -57.13 29.80 -0.36
N SER A 193 -57.50 29.78 0.92
CA SER A 193 -56.62 29.84 2.08
C SER A 193 -55.72 28.60 2.16
N VAL A 194 -54.42 28.83 2.33
CA VAL A 194 -53.39 27.80 2.55
C VAL A 194 -53.59 27.14 3.92
N SER A 195 -53.26 25.86 3.99
CA SER A 195 -53.36 24.98 5.15
C SER A 195 -52.44 25.47 6.28
N ALA A 196 -52.89 25.31 7.53
CA ALA A 196 -52.20 25.84 8.71
C ALA A 196 -50.78 25.27 8.88
N THR A 197 -49.80 26.16 8.93
CA THR A 197 -48.41 25.93 9.31
C THR A 197 -48.36 25.27 10.70
N PRO A 198 -47.62 24.15 10.89
CA PRO A 198 -47.44 23.55 12.21
C PRO A 198 -46.82 24.55 13.19
N SER A 199 -47.29 24.56 14.44
CA SER A 199 -46.81 25.52 15.44
C SER A 199 -45.37 25.22 15.85
N LEU A 200 -44.56 26.28 16.01
CA LEU A 200 -43.14 26.24 16.41
C LEU A 200 -42.81 25.37 17.63
N ASP A 201 -43.77 25.11 18.54
CA ASP A 201 -43.54 24.38 19.79
C ASP A 201 -43.43 22.85 19.64
N GLU A 202 -43.65 22.28 18.45
CA GLU A 202 -43.64 20.81 18.23
C GLU A 202 -42.58 20.32 17.23
N ALA A 203 -41.72 21.19 16.69
CA ALA A 203 -40.72 20.79 15.69
C ALA A 203 -39.67 19.83 16.29
N ARG A 204 -39.81 18.54 15.98
CA ARG A 204 -38.79 17.51 16.20
C ARG A 204 -38.03 17.28 14.90
N PRO A 205 -36.73 16.99 14.97
CA PRO A 205 -36.03 16.54 13.78
C PRO A 205 -36.64 15.27 13.23
N LEU A 206 -36.70 15.17 11.90
CA LEU A 206 -37.14 13.99 11.20
C LEU A 206 -36.04 12.92 11.16
N ALA A 207 -34.78 13.34 11.00
CA ALA A 207 -33.65 12.43 11.10
C ALA A 207 -33.54 11.86 12.53
N GLU A 208 -33.28 10.54 12.65
CA GLU A 208 -33.07 9.85 13.94
C GLU A 208 -31.69 10.19 14.56
N VAL A 209 -31.43 11.49 14.73
CA VAL A 209 -30.20 12.04 15.29
C VAL A 209 -30.51 12.59 16.68
N ALA A 210 -29.58 12.41 17.62
CA ALA A 210 -29.68 13.00 18.95
C ALA A 210 -29.49 14.53 18.87
N ALA A 211 -30.56 15.24 18.51
CA ALA A 211 -30.62 16.70 18.49
C ALA A 211 -30.92 17.27 19.88
N GLY A 212 -30.28 18.38 20.18
CA GLY A 212 -30.41 19.14 21.42
C GLY A 212 -31.36 20.33 21.25
N GLN A 213 -30.89 21.52 21.61
CA GLN A 213 -31.65 22.76 21.53
C GLN A 213 -31.80 23.24 20.08
N LEU A 214 -33.00 23.70 19.70
CA LEU A 214 -33.24 24.44 18.45
C LEU A 214 -32.44 25.76 18.48
N LEU A 215 -31.50 25.91 17.54
CA LEU A 215 -30.64 27.08 17.36
C LEU A 215 -31.29 28.13 16.47
N TYR A 216 -31.91 27.68 15.38
CA TYR A 216 -32.41 28.54 14.31
C TYR A 216 -33.70 27.95 13.73
N ILE A 217 -34.63 28.83 13.36
CA ILE A 217 -35.83 28.47 12.62
C ILE A 217 -36.22 29.59 11.67
N ASP A 218 -36.61 29.21 10.46
CA ASP A 218 -37.13 30.10 9.45
C ASP A 218 -38.18 29.38 8.61
N ASN A 219 -39.43 29.77 8.82
CA ASN A 219 -40.58 29.28 8.07
C ASN A 219 -40.90 30.15 6.86
N PHE A 220 -40.07 31.16 6.56
CA PHE A 220 -40.27 32.10 5.45
C PHE A 220 -41.68 32.75 5.40
N ASP A 221 -42.41 32.84 6.52
CA ASP A 221 -43.73 33.48 6.58
C ASP A 221 -43.65 35.02 6.61
N ASP A 222 -42.45 35.60 6.78
CA ASP A 222 -42.22 37.04 6.79
C ASP A 222 -41.94 37.56 5.36
N ASP A 223 -42.95 38.20 4.78
CA ASP A 223 -42.93 38.79 3.44
C ASP A 223 -42.08 40.09 3.35
N GLY A 224 -41.54 40.57 4.47
CA GLY A 224 -40.74 41.79 4.54
C GLY A 224 -39.32 41.68 4.01
N ARG A 225 -38.86 40.48 3.62
CA ARG A 225 -37.50 40.29 3.09
C ARG A 225 -37.41 40.86 1.67
N PRO A 226 -36.43 41.73 1.38
CA PRO A 226 -36.22 42.16 0.01
C PRO A 226 -35.92 40.92 -0.86
N PRO A 227 -36.43 40.88 -2.10
CA PRO A 227 -36.07 39.81 -3.02
C PRO A 227 -34.55 39.75 -3.16
N LEU A 228 -34.01 38.54 -3.09
CA LEU A 228 -32.62 38.28 -3.38
C LEU A 228 -32.46 38.19 -4.89
N GLU A 229 -32.24 39.34 -5.54
CA GLU A 229 -31.85 39.36 -6.94
C GLU A 229 -30.35 39.08 -7.04
N ILE A 230 -29.99 37.92 -7.59
CA ILE A 230 -28.62 37.66 -7.97
C ILE A 230 -28.52 37.96 -9.45
N ALA A 231 -27.82 39.05 -9.75
CA ALA A 231 -27.59 39.50 -11.12
C ALA A 231 -27.18 38.31 -11.97
N ASP A 232 -27.89 38.13 -13.08
CA ASP A 232 -27.73 37.04 -14.02
C ASP A 232 -28.12 35.64 -13.46
N ALA A 233 -27.83 35.22 -12.23
CA ALA A 233 -28.07 33.84 -11.79
C ALA A 233 -29.56 33.40 -11.72
N GLY A 234 -30.45 34.29 -11.28
CA GLY A 234 -31.83 33.96 -10.93
C GLY A 234 -32.39 34.87 -9.85
N THR A 235 -33.49 34.44 -9.23
CA THR A 235 -34.11 35.17 -8.12
C THR A 235 -34.44 34.24 -6.97
N GLY A 236 -34.15 34.66 -5.74
CA GLY A 236 -34.70 34.07 -4.51
C GLY A 236 -35.72 35.02 -3.91
N ARG A 237 -36.95 34.59 -3.73
CA ARG A 237 -38.03 35.44 -3.17
C ARG A 237 -38.94 34.65 -2.26
N VAL A 238 -39.43 35.30 -1.22
CA VAL A 238 -40.45 34.72 -0.35
C VAL A 238 -41.81 34.90 -1.03
N GLU A 239 -42.49 33.80 -1.34
CA GLU A 239 -43.84 33.79 -1.91
C GLU A 239 -44.71 32.77 -1.18
N ASP A 240 -45.92 33.18 -0.78
CA ASP A 240 -46.89 32.31 -0.11
C ASP A 240 -46.30 31.55 1.11
N GLY A 241 -45.38 32.19 1.85
CA GLY A 241 -44.71 31.61 3.04
C GLY A 241 -43.52 30.70 2.72
N GLN A 242 -43.04 30.66 1.48
CA GLN A 242 -41.95 29.78 1.06
C GLN A 242 -40.85 30.57 0.36
N LEU A 243 -39.60 30.19 0.57
CA LEU A 243 -38.50 30.71 -0.24
C LEU A 243 -38.50 30.01 -1.61
N VAL A 244 -38.88 30.75 -2.64
CA VAL A 244 -38.89 30.29 -4.03
C VAL A 244 -37.59 30.68 -4.71
N LEU A 245 -36.82 29.67 -5.08
CA LEU A 245 -35.61 29.78 -5.87
C LEU A 245 -35.95 29.58 -7.34
N THR A 246 -35.62 30.55 -8.19
CA THR A 246 -35.84 30.47 -9.65
C THR A 246 -34.53 30.73 -10.39
N THR A 247 -34.09 29.81 -11.24
CA THR A 247 -32.98 30.03 -12.18
C THR A 247 -33.51 30.42 -13.56
N LEU A 248 -32.74 31.23 -14.27
CA LEU A 248 -33.02 31.55 -15.68
C LEU A 248 -32.54 30.41 -16.60
N ASP A 249 -33.02 30.38 -17.84
CA ASP A 249 -32.64 29.39 -18.87
C ASP A 249 -31.22 29.63 -19.42
N GLN A 250 -30.24 29.57 -18.51
CA GLN A 250 -28.82 29.75 -18.79
C GLN A 250 -28.06 28.71 -17.97
N PRO A 251 -27.22 27.87 -18.60
CA PRO A 251 -26.57 26.77 -17.91
C PRO A 251 -25.57 27.28 -16.85
N GLN A 252 -25.54 26.61 -15.70
CA GLN A 252 -24.56 26.77 -14.61
C GLN A 252 -24.60 28.10 -13.88
N ARG A 253 -25.75 28.43 -13.31
CA ARG A 253 -25.89 29.57 -12.40
C ARG A 253 -26.09 29.07 -10.98
N GLU A 254 -25.27 29.61 -10.08
CA GLU A 254 -25.30 29.33 -8.64
C GLU A 254 -26.00 30.50 -7.96
N MET A 255 -26.95 30.19 -7.09
CA MET A 255 -27.62 31.19 -6.26
C MET A 255 -27.38 30.87 -4.81
N THR A 256 -26.49 31.61 -4.14
CA THR A 256 -26.22 31.43 -2.71
C THR A 256 -27.00 32.42 -1.87
N LEU A 257 -27.83 31.93 -0.95
CA LEU A 257 -28.47 32.72 0.10
C LEU A 257 -27.86 32.31 1.44
N LEU A 258 -27.37 33.26 2.24
CA LEU A 258 -26.82 32.99 3.57
C LEU A 258 -27.75 33.50 4.68
N THR A 259 -27.90 32.71 5.74
CA THR A 259 -28.59 33.09 6.98
C THR A 259 -27.62 33.76 7.95
N GLN A 260 -28.15 34.49 8.94
CA GLN A 260 -27.32 35.10 9.98
C GLN A 260 -27.08 34.12 11.13
N GLY A 261 -25.80 33.85 11.42
CA GLY A 261 -25.37 33.05 12.56
C GLY A 261 -24.29 32.04 12.20
N THR A 262 -23.41 31.76 13.15
CA THR A 262 -22.35 30.75 13.00
C THR A 262 -22.82 29.43 13.61
N ILE A 263 -22.74 28.36 12.82
CA ILE A 263 -22.96 26.98 13.22
C ILE A 263 -21.64 26.22 13.26
N THR A 264 -21.50 25.30 14.21
CA THR A 264 -20.39 24.35 14.33
C THR A 264 -20.94 22.93 14.15
N ASP A 265 -21.37 22.32 15.26
CA ASP A 265 -22.03 21.02 15.32
C ASP A 265 -23.54 21.21 15.34
N ALA A 266 -24.20 20.84 14.25
CA ALA A 266 -25.62 21.04 14.09
C ALA A 266 -26.27 19.94 13.27
N LEU A 267 -27.53 19.66 13.58
CA LEU A 267 -28.45 19.05 12.63
C LEU A 267 -29.21 20.18 11.94
N ILE A 268 -29.26 20.18 10.62
CA ILE A 268 -29.94 21.19 9.82
C ILE A 268 -30.96 20.47 8.95
N GLU A 269 -32.21 20.93 8.96
CA GLU A 269 -33.30 20.38 8.15
C GLU A 269 -33.99 21.48 7.35
N ILE A 270 -34.37 21.15 6.12
CA ILE A 270 -35.15 22.03 5.24
C ILE A 270 -36.17 21.20 4.46
N GLU A 271 -37.40 21.71 4.36
CA GLU A 271 -38.40 21.15 3.45
C GLU A 271 -38.15 21.65 2.04
N ILE A 272 -38.14 20.74 1.08
CA ILE A 272 -37.82 21.00 -0.32
C ILE A 272 -38.96 20.49 -1.20
N ALA A 273 -39.43 21.32 -2.11
CA ALA A 273 -40.41 20.95 -3.12
C ALA A 273 -39.93 21.42 -4.51
N VAL A 274 -39.79 20.47 -5.43
CA VAL A 274 -39.34 20.73 -6.80
C VAL A 274 -40.55 20.96 -7.68
N GLU A 275 -40.68 22.14 -8.28
CA GLU A 275 -41.78 22.44 -9.22
C GLU A 275 -41.36 22.22 -10.67
N THR A 276 -40.19 22.71 -11.04
CA THR A 276 -39.62 22.52 -12.39
C THR A 276 -38.13 22.42 -12.23
N CYS A 277 -37.51 21.34 -12.70
CA CYS A 277 -36.07 21.18 -12.57
C CYS A 277 -35.60 20.01 -13.44
N SER A 278 -34.37 20.05 -13.93
CA SER A 278 -33.79 18.93 -14.69
C SER A 278 -33.17 17.88 -13.76
N GLU A 279 -32.97 16.67 -14.28
CA GLU A 279 -32.26 15.60 -13.57
C GLU A 279 -30.80 15.93 -13.24
N ARG A 280 -30.20 16.91 -13.93
CA ARG A 280 -28.80 17.33 -13.73
C ARG A 280 -28.65 18.50 -12.77
N SER A 281 -29.77 19.10 -12.38
CA SER A 281 -29.79 20.24 -11.46
C SER A 281 -29.67 19.76 -10.02
N LEU A 282 -28.90 20.50 -9.21
CA LEU A 282 -28.60 20.19 -7.81
C LEU A 282 -29.19 21.27 -6.91
N LEU A 283 -29.88 20.84 -5.85
CA LEU A 283 -30.21 21.67 -4.71
C LEU A 283 -29.25 21.32 -3.58
N LEU A 284 -28.49 22.32 -3.13
CA LEU A 284 -27.45 22.17 -2.13
C LEU A 284 -27.79 23.05 -0.92
N LEU A 285 -27.66 22.47 0.27
CA LEU A 285 -27.59 23.16 1.54
C LEU A 285 -26.12 23.53 1.77
N GLU A 286 -25.84 24.83 1.85
CA GLU A 286 -24.53 25.37 2.24
C GLU A 286 -24.41 25.33 3.75
N ILE A 287 -23.30 24.83 4.27
CA ILE A 287 -23.03 24.71 5.69
C ILE A 287 -21.59 25.14 5.97
N ARG A 288 -21.40 25.76 7.13
CA ARG A 288 -20.10 26.30 7.55
C ARG A 288 -19.48 27.22 6.49
N ASP A 289 -20.33 27.94 5.77
CA ASP A 289 -19.90 28.84 4.70
C ASP A 289 -19.49 30.21 5.26
N ASP A 290 -18.51 30.84 4.64
CA ASP A 290 -18.12 32.20 5.02
C ASP A 290 -19.18 33.23 4.60
N GLU A 291 -19.08 34.46 5.11
CA GLU A 291 -20.06 35.51 4.82
C GLU A 291 -20.19 35.84 3.32
N ASN A 292 -19.23 35.44 2.49
CA ASN A 292 -19.21 35.72 1.06
C ASN A 292 -19.57 34.49 0.20
N GLY A 293 -19.92 33.36 0.80
CA GLY A 293 -20.23 32.12 0.10
C GLY A 293 -19.04 31.46 -0.61
N SER A 294 -17.81 31.88 -0.26
CA SER A 294 -16.59 31.53 -0.99
C SER A 294 -15.82 30.39 -0.36
N ASN A 295 -16.10 30.04 0.89
CA ASN A 295 -15.39 29.03 1.67
C ASN A 295 -16.38 28.29 2.57
N GLY A 296 -16.72 27.05 2.24
CA GLY A 296 -17.71 26.27 2.95
C GLY A 296 -17.93 24.91 2.34
N TYR A 297 -18.94 24.19 2.81
CA TYR A 297 -19.41 22.96 2.21
C TYR A 297 -20.80 23.14 1.64
N ALA A 298 -21.08 22.52 0.49
CA ALA A 298 -22.39 22.45 -0.11
C ALA A 298 -22.80 20.99 -0.24
N MET A 299 -23.93 20.60 0.34
CA MET A 299 -24.40 19.22 0.39
C MET A 299 -25.85 19.13 -0.03
N GLY A 300 -26.20 18.15 -0.85
CA GLY A 300 -27.62 17.99 -1.18
C GLY A 300 -27.87 16.95 -2.24
N VAL A 301 -28.98 17.14 -2.93
CA VAL A 301 -29.56 16.16 -3.85
C VAL A 301 -29.83 16.79 -5.20
N ASN A 302 -29.90 15.96 -6.24
CA ASN A 302 -30.45 16.43 -7.50
C ASN A 302 -31.98 16.49 -7.45
N CYS A 303 -32.56 17.22 -8.39
CA CYS A 303 -34.00 17.47 -8.40
C CYS A 303 -34.88 16.24 -8.68
N THR A 304 -34.30 15.13 -9.13
CA THR A 304 -34.98 13.83 -9.28
C THR A 304 -34.72 12.88 -8.12
N TYR A 305 -33.97 13.32 -7.09
CA TYR A 305 -33.66 12.56 -5.88
C TYR A 305 -33.06 11.17 -6.12
N ASN A 306 -32.33 10.99 -7.23
CA ASN A 306 -31.59 9.76 -7.53
C ASN A 306 -30.08 9.94 -7.35
N LEU A 307 -29.64 11.12 -6.93
CA LEU A 307 -28.25 11.47 -6.71
C LEU A 307 -28.13 12.37 -5.47
N TRP A 308 -27.11 12.12 -4.65
CA TRP A 308 -26.64 13.07 -3.64
C TRP A 308 -25.18 13.41 -3.83
N GLY A 309 -24.77 14.58 -3.36
CA GLY A 309 -23.40 15.04 -3.51
C GLY A 309 -22.95 15.97 -2.41
N VAL A 310 -21.63 16.05 -2.25
CA VAL A 310 -20.96 16.94 -1.30
C VAL A 310 -19.82 17.63 -2.02
N PHE A 311 -19.79 18.94 -1.87
CA PHE A 311 -18.86 19.84 -2.50
C PHE A 311 -18.21 20.71 -1.43
N LYS A 312 -16.97 21.09 -1.68
CA LYS A 312 -16.21 22.03 -0.86
C LYS A 312 -15.86 23.24 -1.71
N ARG A 313 -16.12 24.43 -1.22
CA ARG A 313 -15.64 25.67 -1.85
C ARG A 313 -14.38 26.14 -1.14
N THR A 314 -13.34 26.47 -1.90
CA THR A 314 -12.12 27.12 -1.38
C THR A 314 -11.78 28.29 -2.27
N GLN A 315 -11.90 29.50 -1.76
CA GLN A 315 -11.71 30.74 -2.52
C GLN A 315 -12.59 30.78 -3.78
N GLY A 316 -13.84 30.31 -3.67
CA GLY A 316 -14.81 30.21 -4.75
C GLY A 316 -14.56 29.08 -5.75
N GLN A 317 -13.49 28.28 -5.60
CA GLN A 317 -13.27 27.08 -6.40
C GLN A 317 -14.04 25.90 -5.80
N ILE A 318 -14.83 25.21 -6.63
CA ILE A 318 -15.61 24.04 -6.22
C ILE A 318 -14.79 22.76 -6.41
N GLU A 319 -14.59 22.05 -5.32
CA GLU A 319 -14.08 20.69 -5.28
C GLU A 319 -15.24 19.75 -4.96
N ARG A 320 -15.43 18.71 -5.77
CA ARG A 320 -16.40 17.65 -5.48
C ARG A 320 -15.75 16.62 -4.55
N LEU A 321 -16.24 16.53 -3.31
CA LEU A 321 -15.78 15.53 -2.34
C LEU A 321 -16.42 14.16 -2.61
N THR A 322 -17.72 14.14 -2.93
CA THR A 322 -18.39 12.90 -3.35
C THR A 322 -19.65 13.18 -4.17
N THR A 323 -20.08 12.18 -4.94
CA THR A 323 -21.40 12.13 -5.54
C THR A 323 -21.79 10.66 -5.70
N GLN A 324 -22.99 10.30 -5.26
CA GLN A 324 -23.43 8.91 -5.16
C GLN A 324 -24.89 8.80 -5.58
N ALA A 325 -25.24 7.66 -6.17
CA ALA A 325 -26.64 7.35 -6.47
C ALA A 325 -27.42 7.14 -5.17
N ILE A 326 -28.69 7.55 -5.17
CA ILE A 326 -29.64 7.21 -4.10
C ILE A 326 -30.32 5.90 -4.49
N SER A 327 -30.16 4.86 -3.67
CA SER A 327 -30.67 3.50 -3.96
C SER A 327 -32.19 3.34 -3.78
N ARG A 328 -32.89 4.40 -3.37
CA ARG A 328 -34.33 4.41 -3.13
C ARG A 328 -35.10 4.64 -4.43
N THR A 329 -36.11 3.81 -4.68
CA THR A 329 -36.99 3.92 -5.85
C THR A 329 -38.36 4.48 -5.51
N ASP A 330 -38.62 4.79 -4.23
CA ASP A 330 -39.91 5.22 -3.69
C ASP A 330 -40.06 6.75 -3.55
N ILE A 331 -39.05 7.52 -3.95
CA ILE A 331 -39.05 8.98 -3.83
C ILE A 331 -39.84 9.60 -4.99
N ASP A 332 -40.96 10.26 -4.67
CA ASP A 332 -41.81 10.97 -5.63
C ASP A 332 -41.31 12.40 -5.85
N SER A 333 -40.73 12.69 -7.01
CA SER A 333 -40.19 14.03 -7.31
C SER A 333 -41.22 15.17 -7.26
N GLY A 334 -42.53 14.88 -7.25
CA GLY A 334 -43.59 15.87 -7.08
C GLY A 334 -44.00 16.13 -5.62
N ALA A 335 -43.44 15.40 -4.65
CA ALA A 335 -43.75 15.56 -3.24
C ALA A 335 -42.80 16.57 -2.55
N THR A 336 -43.20 16.99 -1.35
CA THR A 336 -42.30 17.72 -0.44
C THR A 336 -41.47 16.71 0.33
N HIS A 337 -40.16 16.93 0.37
CA HIS A 337 -39.19 16.12 1.09
C HIS A 337 -38.48 16.93 2.16
N VAL A 338 -37.87 16.26 3.14
CA VAL A 338 -36.99 16.89 4.13
C VAL A 338 -35.56 16.48 3.86
N LEU A 339 -34.72 17.45 3.49
CA LEU A 339 -33.27 17.26 3.40
C LEU A 339 -32.65 17.60 4.76
N SER A 340 -31.85 16.68 5.30
CA SER A 340 -31.15 16.91 6.57
C SER A 340 -29.64 16.74 6.43
N VAL A 341 -28.88 17.59 7.10
CA VAL A 341 -27.43 17.44 7.29
C VAL A 341 -27.12 17.39 8.78
N GLU A 342 -26.53 16.28 9.24
CA GLU A 342 -25.81 16.23 10.51
C GLU A 342 -24.36 16.63 10.27
N ALA A 343 -23.96 17.82 10.73
CA ALA A 343 -22.57 18.27 10.77
C ALA A 343 -22.03 18.06 12.20
N ARG A 344 -21.07 17.16 12.37
CA ARG A 344 -20.44 16.83 13.65
C ARG A 344 -18.94 16.77 13.50
N GLU A 345 -18.23 17.70 14.12
CA GLU A 345 -16.78 17.83 13.97
C GLU A 345 -16.40 17.88 12.48
N ALA A 346 -15.56 16.97 11.98
CA ALA A 346 -15.21 16.89 10.56
C ALA A 346 -16.19 16.03 9.73
N THR A 347 -17.15 15.34 10.35
CA THR A 347 -18.06 14.41 9.68
C THR A 347 -19.37 15.07 9.30
N PHE A 348 -19.81 14.80 8.07
CA PHE A 348 -21.10 15.25 7.56
C PHE A 348 -21.91 14.05 7.10
N THR A 349 -23.12 13.89 7.64
CA THR A 349 -24.06 12.84 7.24
C THR A 349 -25.30 13.47 6.63
N LEU A 350 -25.67 13.00 5.43
CA LEU A 350 -26.82 13.49 4.68
C LEU A 350 -28.00 12.52 4.86
N TYR A 351 -29.19 13.08 5.04
CA TYR A 351 -30.44 12.35 5.16
C TYR A 351 -31.48 12.91 4.20
N LEU A 352 -32.39 12.05 3.73
CA LEU A 352 -33.57 12.45 2.98
C LEU A 352 -34.79 11.74 3.58
N ASP A 353 -35.77 12.53 4.01
CA ASP A 353 -36.95 12.06 4.74
C ASP A 353 -36.60 11.25 6.00
N GLY A 354 -35.52 11.66 6.67
CA GLY A 354 -35.00 11.02 7.89
C GLY A 354 -34.16 9.75 7.65
N GLU A 355 -34.10 9.24 6.41
CA GLU A 355 -33.27 8.10 6.05
C GLU A 355 -31.86 8.54 5.65
N ARG A 356 -30.84 7.89 6.21
CA ARG A 356 -29.43 8.21 5.95
C ARG A 356 -29.05 7.82 4.51
N LEU A 357 -28.57 8.80 3.75
CA LEU A 357 -28.03 8.60 2.39
C LEU A 357 -26.54 8.23 2.41
N GLY A 358 -25.76 8.87 3.26
CA GLY A 358 -24.31 8.67 3.31
C GLY A 358 -23.58 9.65 4.21
N SER A 359 -22.27 9.48 4.33
CA SER A 359 -21.39 10.26 5.20
C SER A 359 -20.04 10.52 4.54
N ILE A 360 -19.46 11.68 4.82
CA ILE A 360 -18.09 12.05 4.45
C ILE A 360 -17.37 12.68 5.64
N SER A 361 -16.04 12.77 5.59
CA SER A 361 -15.25 13.50 6.58
C SER A 361 -14.30 14.48 5.88
N ASP A 362 -14.32 15.74 6.30
CA ASP A 362 -13.40 16.80 5.86
C ASP A 362 -13.27 17.85 6.99
N GLU A 363 -12.03 18.20 7.35
CA GLU A 363 -11.73 19.08 8.49
C GLU A 363 -11.40 20.53 8.10
N THR A 364 -11.60 20.89 6.83
CA THR A 364 -11.22 22.22 6.28
C THR A 364 -11.96 23.37 6.97
N TYR A 365 -13.27 23.23 7.22
CA TYR A 365 -14.09 24.26 7.85
C TYR A 365 -14.82 23.73 9.10
N ALA A 366 -14.47 24.29 10.26
CA ALA A 366 -15.04 23.89 11.55
C ALA A 366 -16.34 24.66 11.90
N GLU A 367 -16.54 25.84 11.32
CA GLU A 367 -17.67 26.71 11.61
C GLU A 367 -18.00 27.64 10.44
N GLY A 368 -19.22 28.16 10.39
CA GLY A 368 -19.65 29.18 9.42
C GLY A 368 -21.17 29.30 9.35
N THR A 369 -21.71 29.83 8.26
CA THR A 369 -23.14 30.11 8.10
C THR A 369 -23.89 28.95 7.43
N ILE A 370 -25.23 29.02 7.42
CA ILE A 370 -26.10 28.13 6.64
C ILE A 370 -26.60 28.91 5.43
N GLY A 371 -26.65 28.25 4.28
CA GLY A 371 -27.24 28.80 3.08
C GLY A 371 -27.80 27.77 2.12
N PHE A 372 -28.14 28.21 0.92
CA PHE A 372 -28.65 27.33 -0.13
C PHE A 372 -28.03 27.70 -1.46
N THR A 373 -27.71 26.70 -2.28
CA THR A 373 -27.34 26.86 -3.68
C THR A 373 -28.22 26.00 -4.57
N LEU A 374 -28.84 26.62 -5.59
CA LEU A 374 -29.46 25.91 -6.70
C LEU A 374 -28.53 26.00 -7.91
N VAL A 375 -28.02 24.85 -8.37
CA VAL A 375 -27.24 24.73 -9.60
C VAL A 375 -28.14 24.12 -10.66
N ALA A 376 -28.44 24.84 -11.73
CA ALA A 376 -29.30 24.35 -12.78
C ALA A 376 -28.65 24.42 -14.16
N ASP A 377 -28.97 23.45 -15.03
CA ASP A 377 -28.56 23.45 -16.45
C ASP A 377 -29.66 23.94 -17.41
N SER A 378 -30.86 24.18 -16.87
CA SER A 378 -32.01 24.80 -17.53
C SER A 378 -32.83 25.58 -16.48
N ALA A 379 -33.91 26.24 -16.89
CA ALA A 379 -34.79 26.93 -15.95
C ALA A 379 -35.32 25.97 -14.87
N ALA A 380 -35.14 26.34 -13.60
CA ALA A 380 -35.56 25.56 -12.45
C ALA A 380 -36.31 26.44 -11.42
N ILE A 381 -37.28 25.83 -10.75
CA ILE A 381 -38.08 26.38 -9.67
C ILE A 381 -38.09 25.36 -8.53
N VAL A 382 -37.50 25.74 -7.40
CA VAL A 382 -37.48 24.95 -6.17
C VAL A 382 -38.02 25.81 -5.04
N LYS A 383 -38.85 25.23 -4.17
CA LYS A 383 -39.41 25.89 -3.00
C LYS A 383 -38.79 25.29 -1.75
N LEU A 384 -38.39 26.18 -0.84
CA LEU A 384 -37.79 25.85 0.43
C LEU A 384 -38.71 26.36 1.54
N ASP A 385 -38.92 25.53 2.56
CA ASP A 385 -39.76 25.86 3.70
C ASP A 385 -39.17 25.26 4.98
N ASN A 386 -39.57 25.79 6.14
CA ASN A 386 -39.30 25.19 7.44
C ASN A 386 -37.81 24.90 7.72
N LEU A 387 -36.90 25.82 7.41
CA LEU A 387 -35.49 25.69 7.77
C LEU A 387 -35.36 25.63 9.29
N ARG A 388 -34.71 24.60 9.80
CA ARG A 388 -34.47 24.39 11.23
C ARG A 388 -33.05 23.95 11.44
N ALA A 389 -32.42 24.46 12.50
CA ALA A 389 -31.12 23.96 12.94
C ALA A 389 -31.15 23.69 14.44
N TRP A 390 -30.59 22.57 14.88
CA TRP A 390 -30.47 22.18 16.28
C TRP A 390 -29.00 21.98 16.64
N THR A 391 -28.61 22.28 17.87
CA THR A 391 -27.35 21.76 18.43
C THR A 391 -27.39 20.23 18.38
N LEU A 392 -26.25 19.58 18.25
CA LEU A 392 -26.18 18.14 18.50
C LEU A 392 -26.02 17.88 20.00
N VAL A 393 -26.70 16.86 20.52
CA VAL A 393 -26.36 16.32 21.83
C VAL A 393 -25.01 15.66 21.68
N ALA A 394 -24.06 16.04 22.54
CA ALA A 394 -22.80 15.32 22.62
C ALA A 394 -23.13 13.84 22.85
N PRO A 395 -22.53 12.90 22.10
CA PRO A 395 -22.70 11.48 22.41
C PRO A 395 -22.41 11.32 23.90
N ALA A 396 -23.29 10.61 24.62
CA ALA A 396 -23.11 10.43 26.05
C ALA A 396 -21.65 10.04 26.31
N ALA A 397 -21.00 10.64 27.29
CA ALA A 397 -19.56 10.39 27.55
C ALA A 397 -19.25 8.92 27.89
N ASP A 398 -20.27 8.06 28.03
CA ASP A 398 -20.14 6.61 28.16
C ASP A 398 -20.18 5.87 26.80
N ALA A 399 -20.60 6.53 25.71
CA ALA A 399 -20.49 6.08 24.32
C ALA A 399 -19.21 6.58 23.64
N THR A 400 -18.40 7.41 24.31
CA THR A 400 -17.04 7.80 23.85
C THR A 400 -15.99 6.75 24.19
N ALA A 401 -16.37 5.49 24.35
CA ALA A 401 -15.53 4.49 23.71
C ALA A 401 -15.64 4.76 22.21
N THR A 402 -14.90 5.77 21.71
CA THR A 402 -14.35 5.72 20.35
C THR A 402 -13.97 4.25 20.18
N PRO A 403 -14.57 3.49 19.24
CA PRO A 403 -14.16 2.11 19.00
C PRO A 403 -12.66 2.20 18.94
N GLN A 404 -11.99 1.71 19.98
CA GLN A 404 -10.64 2.14 20.30
C GLN A 404 -9.85 1.77 19.08
N ALA A 405 -9.46 2.77 18.26
CA ALA A 405 -9.14 2.58 16.85
C ALA A 405 -8.33 1.30 16.75
N VAL A 406 -9.00 0.23 16.32
CA VAL A 406 -8.40 -1.10 16.47
C VAL A 406 -7.23 -1.00 15.54
N ASP A 407 -6.02 -0.98 16.11
CA ASP A 407 -4.76 -0.93 15.38
C ASP A 407 -4.96 -1.85 14.17
N SER A 408 -4.81 -1.33 12.95
CA SER A 408 -5.12 -2.06 11.72
C SER A 408 -4.42 -3.43 11.70
N ARG A 409 -3.31 -3.56 12.44
CA ARG A 409 -2.59 -4.82 12.67
C ARG A 409 -3.36 -5.80 13.55
N VAL A 410 -4.02 -5.34 14.61
CA VAL A 410 -4.87 -6.17 15.47
C VAL A 410 -6.06 -6.71 14.68
N ALA A 411 -6.73 -5.87 13.89
CA ALA A 411 -7.83 -6.30 13.03
C ALA A 411 -7.36 -7.33 11.98
N ARG A 412 -6.24 -7.07 11.30
CA ARG A 412 -5.61 -8.02 10.38
C ARG A 412 -5.24 -9.33 11.07
N ASP A 413 -4.59 -9.27 12.22
CA ASP A 413 -4.13 -10.45 12.94
C ASP A 413 -5.31 -11.29 13.48
N ALA A 414 -6.41 -10.64 13.87
CA ALA A 414 -7.66 -11.29 14.24
C ALA A 414 -8.29 -12.03 13.04
N PHE A 415 -8.38 -11.39 11.88
CA PHE A 415 -8.84 -12.03 10.65
C PHE A 415 -7.97 -13.24 10.28
N LEU A 416 -6.65 -13.09 10.31
CA LEU A 416 -5.72 -14.20 10.01
C LEU A 416 -5.84 -15.35 11.01
N ALA A 417 -6.17 -15.06 12.28
CA ALA A 417 -6.40 -16.08 13.29
C ALA A 417 -7.72 -16.85 13.07
N GLN A 418 -8.71 -16.22 12.45
CA GLN A 418 -10.01 -16.82 12.12
C GLN A 418 -10.03 -17.51 10.76
N LEU A 419 -9.10 -17.16 9.87
CA LEU A 419 -9.01 -17.72 8.53
C LEU A 419 -8.82 -19.26 8.57
N PRO A 420 -9.79 -20.06 8.09
CA PRO A 420 -9.67 -21.50 8.12
C PRO A 420 -8.64 -21.98 7.08
N THR A 421 -8.05 -23.16 7.31
CA THR A 421 -7.16 -23.78 6.32
C THR A 421 -7.87 -24.16 5.01
N THR A 422 -9.20 -24.26 5.05
CA THR A 422 -10.05 -24.52 3.88
C THR A 422 -11.32 -23.67 3.99
N ILE A 423 -11.64 -22.94 2.92
CA ILE A 423 -12.82 -22.09 2.79
C ILE A 423 -13.84 -22.82 1.90
N GLU A 424 -15.04 -23.02 2.41
CA GLU A 424 -16.17 -23.59 1.67
C GLU A 424 -16.93 -22.44 0.99
N ALA A 425 -16.98 -22.43 -0.34
CA ALA A 425 -17.55 -21.34 -1.12
C ALA A 425 -18.36 -21.89 -2.29
N GLY A 426 -19.69 -21.94 -2.14
CA GLY A 426 -20.57 -22.60 -3.12
C GLY A 426 -20.26 -24.09 -3.20
N ASP A 427 -20.01 -24.60 -4.40
CA ASP A 427 -19.64 -26.00 -4.64
C ASP A 427 -18.11 -26.24 -4.60
N ARG A 428 -17.31 -25.21 -4.29
CA ARG A 428 -15.84 -25.27 -4.29
C ARG A 428 -15.26 -25.22 -2.89
N ARG A 429 -14.09 -25.85 -2.77
CA ARG A 429 -13.26 -25.87 -1.56
C ARG A 429 -11.91 -25.25 -1.85
N TRP A 430 -11.59 -24.17 -1.16
CA TRP A 430 -10.36 -23.40 -1.38
C TRP A 430 -9.38 -23.62 -0.23
N ARG A 431 -8.21 -24.17 -0.51
CA ARG A 431 -7.16 -24.41 0.48
C ARG A 431 -6.18 -23.24 0.52
N VAL A 432 -5.94 -22.70 1.72
CA VAL A 432 -4.90 -21.69 1.96
C VAL A 432 -3.51 -22.28 1.72
N GLN A 433 -2.69 -21.56 0.94
CA GLN A 433 -1.36 -21.97 0.54
C GLN A 433 -0.29 -21.10 1.17
N GLY A 434 0.65 -21.75 1.87
CA GLY A 434 1.79 -21.08 2.50
C GLY A 434 1.39 -20.16 3.65
N GLU A 435 2.34 -19.34 4.09
CA GLU A 435 2.08 -18.28 5.07
C GLU A 435 1.57 -17.02 4.35
N PRO A 436 0.56 -16.32 4.89
CA PRO A 436 0.13 -15.03 4.37
C PRO A 436 1.30 -14.05 4.30
N SER A 437 1.41 -13.33 3.18
CA SER A 437 2.36 -12.21 3.08
C SER A 437 1.77 -11.02 3.81
N LEU A 438 2.50 -10.47 4.76
CA LEU A 438 2.08 -9.29 5.53
C LEU A 438 2.82 -8.08 4.98
N ASP A 439 2.08 -7.03 4.64
CA ASP A 439 2.66 -5.71 4.38
C ASP A 439 2.28 -4.74 5.50
N LEU A 440 3.20 -3.84 5.81
CA LEU A 440 3.10 -2.88 6.90
C LEU A 440 3.39 -1.48 6.34
N ASP A 441 2.33 -0.80 5.90
CA ASP A 441 2.40 0.58 5.41
C ASP A 441 2.22 1.63 6.53
N GLY A 442 2.18 1.21 7.79
CA GLY A 442 2.11 2.14 8.92
C GLY A 442 1.45 1.56 10.17
N PRO A 443 1.13 2.40 11.17
CA PRO A 443 0.20 2.05 12.24
C PRO A 443 -1.26 2.05 11.75
N ASP A 444 -1.54 2.85 10.72
CA ASP A 444 -2.91 3.14 10.29
C ASP A 444 -3.36 2.24 9.14
N LEU A 445 -2.42 1.62 8.41
CA LEU A 445 -2.67 0.72 7.29
C LEU A 445 -1.93 -0.61 7.50
N ALA A 446 -2.65 -1.72 7.41
CA ALA A 446 -2.09 -3.06 7.47
C ALA A 446 -2.75 -3.95 6.43
N SER A 447 -1.97 -4.73 5.68
CA SER A 447 -2.53 -5.64 4.69
C SER A 447 -2.03 -7.07 4.86
N ALA A 448 -2.84 -8.01 4.38
CA ALA A 448 -2.49 -9.41 4.25
C ALA A 448 -2.83 -9.89 2.84
N ALA A 449 -1.87 -10.51 2.18
CA ALA A 449 -2.07 -11.19 0.90
C ALA A 449 -1.97 -12.71 1.10
N ILE A 450 -3.04 -13.41 0.72
CA ILE A 450 -3.23 -14.84 0.93
C ILE A 450 -3.41 -15.50 -0.43
N ARG A 451 -2.71 -16.61 -0.65
CA ARG A 451 -2.92 -17.46 -1.83
C ARG A 451 -3.80 -18.64 -1.45
N ILE A 452 -4.76 -18.96 -2.29
CA ILE A 452 -5.64 -20.11 -2.13
C ILE A 452 -5.73 -20.90 -3.43
N ASP A 453 -5.81 -22.22 -3.32
CA ASP A 453 -6.04 -23.11 -4.47
C ASP A 453 -7.33 -23.91 -4.25
N ASP A 454 -8.14 -24.01 -5.29
CA ASP A 454 -9.26 -24.95 -5.33
C ASP A 454 -8.72 -26.39 -5.21
N VAL A 455 -9.23 -27.13 -4.24
CA VAL A 455 -8.76 -28.47 -3.86
C VAL A 455 -8.97 -29.50 -4.97
N ASP A 456 -10.03 -29.33 -5.76
CA ASP A 456 -10.51 -30.34 -6.70
C ASP A 456 -10.05 -30.03 -8.14
N THR A 457 -9.94 -28.75 -8.50
CA THR A 457 -9.58 -28.29 -9.85
C THR A 457 -8.16 -27.73 -9.95
N GLY A 458 -7.57 -27.27 -8.84
CA GLY A 458 -6.27 -26.59 -8.83
C GLY A 458 -6.31 -25.13 -9.33
N VAL A 459 -7.50 -24.57 -9.57
CA VAL A 459 -7.72 -23.15 -9.85
C VAL A 459 -7.11 -22.31 -8.73
N ARG A 460 -6.39 -21.24 -9.08
CA ARG A 460 -5.73 -20.38 -8.11
C ARG A 460 -6.50 -19.08 -7.93
N ALA A 461 -6.58 -18.63 -6.68
CA ALA A 461 -7.07 -17.32 -6.34
C ALA A 461 -6.16 -16.61 -5.32
N GLY A 462 -6.20 -15.29 -5.33
CA GLY A 462 -5.57 -14.41 -4.35
C GLY A 462 -6.64 -13.69 -3.55
N ILE A 463 -6.40 -13.54 -2.25
CA ILE A 463 -7.18 -12.68 -1.37
C ILE A 463 -6.23 -11.61 -0.85
N ILE A 464 -6.62 -10.35 -0.97
CA ILE A 464 -5.92 -9.23 -0.31
C ILE A 464 -6.92 -8.56 0.61
N VAL A 465 -6.56 -8.42 1.88
CA VAL A 465 -7.36 -7.65 2.84
C VAL A 465 -6.51 -6.50 3.34
N ILE A 466 -7.02 -5.28 3.21
CA ILE A 466 -6.34 -4.05 3.61
C ILE A 466 -7.19 -3.41 4.71
N TYR A 467 -6.66 -3.35 5.92
CA TYR A 467 -7.29 -2.69 7.06
C TYR A 467 -6.78 -1.26 7.17
N SER A 468 -7.69 -0.31 7.36
CA SER A 468 -7.37 1.09 7.61
C SER A 468 -8.26 1.64 8.72
N ILE A 469 -7.69 2.47 9.60
CA ILE A 469 -8.51 3.26 10.54
C ILE A 469 -9.23 4.41 9.83
N ASP A 470 -8.78 4.79 8.63
CA ASP A 470 -9.39 5.81 7.80
C ASP A 470 -10.17 5.15 6.65
N THR A 471 -11.50 5.25 6.73
CA THR A 471 -12.42 4.75 5.70
C THR A 471 -12.31 5.51 4.39
N GLN A 472 -11.82 6.76 4.38
CA GLN A 472 -11.63 7.52 3.15
C GLN A 472 -10.48 6.93 2.33
N THR A 473 -9.36 6.61 2.99
CA THR A 473 -8.23 5.87 2.38
C THR A 473 -8.72 4.58 1.70
N LEU A 474 -9.60 3.82 2.35
CA LEU A 474 -10.17 2.59 1.77
C LEU A 474 -10.99 2.82 0.50
N ARG A 475 -11.81 3.87 0.48
CA ARG A 475 -12.57 4.25 -0.72
C ARG A 475 -11.64 4.66 -1.85
N THR A 476 -10.63 5.48 -1.57
CA THR A 476 -9.62 5.90 -2.56
C THR A 476 -8.87 4.70 -3.16
N ILE A 477 -8.60 3.67 -2.36
CA ILE A 477 -7.99 2.42 -2.85
C ILE A 477 -8.91 1.73 -3.87
N ILE A 478 -10.20 1.59 -3.59
CA ILE A 478 -11.15 0.95 -4.52
C ILE A 478 -11.31 1.78 -5.81
N ASP A 479 -11.48 3.10 -5.69
CA ASP A 479 -11.64 3.99 -6.85
C ASP A 479 -10.40 3.95 -7.77
N SER A 480 -9.21 3.89 -7.18
CA SER A 480 -7.95 3.76 -7.93
C SER A 480 -7.81 2.38 -8.59
N ALA A 481 -8.22 1.32 -7.88
CA ALA A 481 -8.14 -0.05 -8.37
C ALA A 481 -8.98 -0.28 -9.62
N GLU A 482 -10.17 0.32 -9.73
CA GLU A 482 -11.01 0.21 -10.93
C GLU A 482 -10.26 0.67 -12.20
N THR A 483 -9.59 1.81 -12.09
CA THR A 483 -8.88 2.45 -13.21
C THR A 483 -7.58 1.71 -13.54
N GLU A 484 -6.80 1.33 -12.52
CA GLU A 484 -5.50 0.69 -12.71
C GLU A 484 -5.61 -0.74 -13.23
N LEU A 485 -6.60 -1.50 -12.76
CA LEU A 485 -6.78 -2.91 -13.12
C LEU A 485 -7.64 -3.14 -14.36
N GLN A 486 -8.23 -2.06 -14.90
CA GLN A 486 -9.10 -2.09 -16.09
C GLN A 486 -10.23 -3.12 -15.93
N ILE A 487 -10.92 -3.09 -14.79
CA ILE A 487 -11.97 -4.06 -14.48
C ILE A 487 -13.20 -3.76 -15.36
N GLU A 488 -13.53 -4.69 -16.25
CA GLU A 488 -14.80 -4.67 -16.97
C GLU A 488 -15.89 -5.22 -16.04
N ARG A 489 -16.76 -4.33 -15.54
CA ARG A 489 -17.81 -4.69 -14.57
C ARG A 489 -18.77 -5.73 -15.16
N PHE A 490 -19.23 -6.66 -14.32
CA PHE A 490 -20.35 -7.52 -14.67
C PHE A 490 -21.63 -6.69 -14.90
N GLU A 491 -22.59 -7.26 -15.64
CA GLU A 491 -23.84 -6.57 -15.99
C GLU A 491 -24.65 -6.17 -14.75
N GLU A 492 -24.58 -6.97 -13.69
CA GLU A 492 -25.24 -6.70 -12.42
C GLU A 492 -24.23 -6.77 -11.26
N SER A 493 -24.10 -5.68 -10.50
CA SER A 493 -23.37 -5.72 -9.24
C SER A 493 -24.21 -6.45 -8.18
N PRO A 494 -23.63 -7.30 -7.33
CA PRO A 494 -24.40 -8.08 -6.38
C PRO A 494 -24.91 -7.19 -5.25
N ALA A 495 -26.23 -7.05 -5.13
CA ALA A 495 -26.88 -6.18 -4.15
C ALA A 495 -26.61 -6.54 -2.67
N ASP A 496 -26.04 -7.72 -2.41
CA ASP A 496 -25.71 -8.18 -1.07
C ASP A 496 -24.32 -7.72 -0.58
N PHE A 497 -23.56 -6.96 -1.37
CA PHE A 497 -22.29 -6.39 -0.94
C PHE A 497 -22.42 -4.90 -0.62
N PRO A 498 -21.72 -4.42 0.44
CA PRO A 498 -21.69 -3.00 0.76
C PRO A 498 -21.02 -2.18 -0.36
N GLU A 499 -21.46 -0.94 -0.53
CA GLU A 499 -20.82 0.03 -1.41
C GLU A 499 -19.74 0.83 -0.66
N PRO A 500 -18.59 1.16 -1.30
CA PRO A 500 -18.30 0.89 -2.71
C PRO A 500 -17.88 -0.57 -2.97
N ASN A 501 -18.35 -1.12 -4.09
CA ASN A 501 -17.90 -2.42 -4.61
C ASN A 501 -17.65 -2.42 -6.12
N ILE A 502 -16.83 -3.37 -6.56
CA ILE A 502 -16.50 -3.62 -7.97
C ILE A 502 -16.44 -5.12 -8.19
N PHE A 503 -17.23 -5.63 -9.13
CA PHE A 503 -17.20 -7.02 -9.56
C PHE A 503 -17.04 -7.05 -11.07
N GLY A 504 -16.05 -7.78 -11.57
CA GLY A 504 -15.77 -7.79 -13.00
C GLY A 504 -14.65 -8.72 -13.42
N SER A 505 -14.28 -8.63 -14.70
CA SER A 505 -13.06 -9.24 -15.23
C SER A 505 -11.98 -8.18 -15.37
N GLY A 506 -10.90 -8.32 -14.62
CA GLY A 506 -9.70 -7.49 -14.71
C GLY A 506 -8.60 -8.15 -15.55
N ARG A 507 -7.46 -7.48 -15.62
CA ARG A 507 -6.27 -7.95 -16.35
C ARG A 507 -5.79 -9.35 -15.91
N ASP A 508 -5.92 -9.65 -14.63
CA ASP A 508 -5.34 -10.85 -14.01
C ASP A 508 -6.37 -11.96 -13.78
N GLY A 509 -7.66 -11.72 -14.07
CA GLY A 509 -8.72 -12.72 -13.92
C GLY A 509 -10.07 -12.13 -13.52
N LEU A 510 -10.86 -12.87 -12.75
CA LEU A 510 -12.11 -12.37 -12.17
C LEU A 510 -11.81 -11.67 -10.85
N ASP A 511 -12.20 -10.41 -10.72
CA ASP A 511 -11.92 -9.55 -9.56
C ASP A 511 -13.22 -9.16 -8.84
N ALA A 512 -13.19 -9.23 -7.51
CA ALA A 512 -14.18 -8.67 -6.60
C ALA A 512 -13.50 -7.76 -5.59
N TRP A 513 -13.99 -6.54 -5.43
CA TRP A 513 -13.54 -5.55 -4.47
C TRP A 513 -14.73 -5.02 -3.69
N TRP A 514 -14.63 -4.87 -2.37
CA TRP A 514 -15.65 -4.19 -1.57
C TRP A 514 -15.05 -3.64 -0.27
N VAL A 515 -15.72 -2.65 0.32
CA VAL A 515 -15.41 -2.17 1.68
C VAL A 515 -16.32 -2.86 2.68
N GLN A 516 -15.74 -3.59 3.63
CA GLN A 516 -16.46 -4.17 4.76
C GLN A 516 -15.87 -3.57 6.04
N ASP A 517 -16.69 -2.82 6.78
CA ASP A 517 -16.29 -2.14 8.01
C ASP A 517 -15.06 -1.23 7.81
N ASN A 518 -13.92 -1.60 8.39
CA ASN A 518 -12.64 -0.90 8.28
C ASN A 518 -11.63 -1.63 7.38
N ALA A 519 -12.12 -2.47 6.45
CA ALA A 519 -11.31 -3.23 5.52
C ALA A 519 -11.76 -3.08 4.06
N VAL A 520 -10.80 -3.00 3.15
CA VAL A 520 -11.01 -3.32 1.73
C VAL A 520 -10.64 -4.76 1.52
N VAL A 521 -11.54 -5.51 0.90
CA VAL A 521 -11.31 -6.89 0.53
C VAL A 521 -11.25 -6.98 -0.97
N ARG A 522 -10.17 -7.56 -1.48
CA ARG A 522 -9.99 -7.95 -2.86
C ARG A 522 -9.93 -9.47 -2.96
N VAL A 523 -10.68 -10.02 -3.89
CA VAL A 523 -10.58 -11.42 -4.32
C VAL A 523 -10.31 -11.45 -5.80
N THR A 524 -9.27 -12.18 -6.22
CA THR A 524 -8.94 -12.36 -7.64
C THR A 524 -8.80 -13.84 -7.95
N ILE A 525 -9.64 -14.38 -8.84
CA ILE A 525 -9.48 -15.72 -9.38
C ILE A 525 -8.67 -15.63 -10.68
N ILE A 526 -7.44 -16.15 -10.66
CA ILE A 526 -6.43 -15.93 -11.71
C ILE A 526 -6.67 -16.82 -12.94
N ASP A 527 -7.16 -18.05 -12.71
CA ASP A 527 -7.40 -19.02 -13.79
C ASP A 527 -8.87 -18.96 -14.24
N THR A 528 -9.12 -18.21 -15.30
CA THR A 528 -10.47 -18.00 -15.84
C THR A 528 -10.95 -19.10 -16.78
N ASP A 529 -10.09 -20.01 -17.22
CA ASP A 529 -10.48 -21.06 -18.19
C ASP A 529 -11.44 -22.08 -17.55
N SER A 530 -11.43 -22.15 -16.21
CA SER A 530 -12.22 -23.10 -15.43
C SER A 530 -12.97 -22.47 -14.26
N ALA A 531 -12.88 -21.16 -14.07
CA ALA A 531 -13.64 -20.41 -13.07
C ALA A 531 -14.74 -19.55 -13.73
N THR A 532 -15.84 -19.39 -13.01
CA THR A 532 -17.01 -18.63 -13.46
C THR A 532 -17.27 -17.44 -12.52
N GLU A 533 -18.08 -16.48 -12.98
CA GLU A 533 -18.58 -15.39 -12.14
C GLU A 533 -19.24 -15.92 -10.85
N ALA A 534 -20.00 -17.02 -10.94
CA ALA A 534 -20.63 -17.65 -9.79
C ALA A 534 -19.60 -18.15 -8.75
N ASP A 535 -18.44 -18.61 -9.20
CA ASP A 535 -17.35 -19.05 -8.31
C ASP A 535 -16.73 -17.86 -7.57
N LEU A 536 -16.52 -16.73 -8.25
CA LEU A 536 -16.05 -15.49 -7.63
C LEU A 536 -17.04 -14.99 -6.58
N LEU A 537 -18.32 -14.92 -6.91
CA LEU A 537 -19.38 -14.45 -6.00
C LEU A 537 -19.51 -15.35 -4.77
N ALA A 538 -19.44 -16.66 -4.95
CA ALA A 538 -19.50 -17.60 -3.83
C ALA A 538 -18.30 -17.42 -2.88
N LEU A 539 -17.10 -17.23 -3.42
CA LEU A 539 -15.90 -16.99 -2.63
C LEU A 539 -15.92 -15.64 -1.92
N ALA A 540 -16.35 -14.58 -2.61
CA ALA A 540 -16.50 -13.25 -2.03
C ALA A 540 -17.50 -13.25 -0.86
N ARG A 541 -18.64 -13.96 -0.99
CA ARG A 541 -19.63 -14.08 0.10
C ARG A 541 -19.08 -14.81 1.31
N ALA A 542 -18.39 -15.93 1.09
CA ALA A 542 -17.77 -16.69 2.18
C ALA A 542 -16.76 -15.83 2.98
N LEU A 543 -16.01 -14.96 2.30
CA LEU A 543 -15.07 -14.03 2.94
C LEU A 543 -15.77 -12.85 3.63
N ARG A 544 -16.79 -12.26 3.00
CA ARG A 544 -17.61 -11.21 3.62
C ARG A 544 -18.21 -11.69 4.94
N ASP A 545 -18.82 -12.89 4.93
CA ASP A 545 -19.46 -13.46 6.12
C ASP A 545 -18.44 -13.78 7.24
N MET A 546 -17.18 -14.06 6.87
CA MET A 546 -16.09 -14.27 7.83
C MET A 546 -15.67 -12.95 8.49
N ILE A 547 -15.52 -11.88 7.70
CA ILE A 547 -15.07 -10.56 8.19
C ILE A 547 -16.16 -9.88 9.03
N GLY A 548 -17.44 -9.98 8.63
CA GLY A 548 -18.55 -9.34 9.35
C GLY A 548 -19.09 -10.11 10.57
N SER A 549 -18.40 -11.16 11.04
CA SER A 549 -18.87 -12.00 12.16
C SER A 549 -18.36 -11.61 13.55
N GLU A 550 -17.59 -10.52 13.66
CA GLU A 550 -17.21 -9.88 14.92
C GLU A 550 -18.25 -8.86 15.39
#